data_AF-A0A0C3JYS9-F1
#
_entry.id   AF-A0A0C3JYS9-F1
#
_cell.length_a   1.000
_cell.length_b   1.000
_cell.length_c   1.000
_cell.angle_alpha   90.00
_cell.angle_beta   90.00
_cell.angle_gamma   90.00
#
_symmetry.space_group_name_H-M   'P 1'
#
loop_
_entity.id
_entity.type
_entity.pdbx_description
1 polymer ?
#
loop_
_entity_poly.entity_id
_entity_poly.type
_entity_poly.pdbx_seq_one_letter_code
_entity_poly.pdbx_strand_id
1 'polypeptide(L)' 'MCYREVFQTRYACGHEQPTAERKVDCNNRRCRSSSVHPSNCAVCHATCAQSFERARPIVTAVGNGLCYHCAHGVA' A
#
# COMPACT_ATOMS: atom_id res chain seq x y z
N MET A 1 0.84 -12.34 0.69
CA MET A 1 -0.40 -11.82 1.33
C MET A 1 -0.87 -10.62 0.54
N CYS A 2 -2.14 -10.25 0.64
CA CYS A 2 -2.61 -9.02 0.00
C CYS A 2 -1.81 -7.84 0.57
N TYR A 3 -1.41 -6.91 -0.28
CA TYR A 3 -0.65 -5.72 0.12
C TYR A 3 -1.26 -4.48 -0.53
N ARG A 4 -0.83 -3.32 -0.06
CA ARG A 4 -1.20 -2.03 -0.66
C ARG A 4 0.01 -1.48 -1.37
N GLU A 5 -0.16 -1.09 -2.62
CA GLU A 5 0.79 -0.26 -3.33
C GLU A 5 0.43 1.19 -3.05
N VAL A 6 1.40 1.97 -2.58
CA VAL A 6 1.23 3.39 -2.31
C VAL A 6 2.02 4.12 -3.37
N PHE A 7 1.30 4.73 -4.30
CA PHE A 7 1.90 5.49 -5.39
C PHE A 7 2.31 6.85 -4.88
N GLN A 8 3.57 7.19 -5.12
CA GLN A 8 4.19 8.41 -4.62
C GLN A 8 4.72 9.26 -5.76
N THR A 9 4.69 10.56 -5.55
CA THR A 9 5.46 11.52 -6.34
C THR A 9 6.69 11.91 -5.53
N ARG A 10 7.87 11.80 -6.14
CA ARG A 10 9.12 12.27 -5.55
C ARG A 10 9.39 13.69 -6.02
N TYR A 11 9.59 14.62 -5.08
CA TYR A 11 9.81 16.04 -5.36
C TYR A 11 11.31 16.39 -5.37
N ALA A 12 11.65 17.56 -5.91
CA ALA A 12 13.03 18.05 -5.99
C ALA A 12 13.67 18.25 -4.60
N CYS A 13 12.87 18.51 -3.57
CA CYS A 13 13.33 18.54 -2.17
C CYS A 13 13.69 17.16 -1.59
N GLY A 14 13.53 16.08 -2.35
CA GLY A 14 13.85 14.72 -1.93
C GLY A 14 12.70 14.00 -1.22
N HIS A 15 11.64 14.70 -0.83
CA HIS A 15 10.47 14.10 -0.19
C HIS A 15 9.57 13.36 -1.17
N GLU A 16 8.97 12.27 -0.69
CA GLU A 16 7.95 11.48 -1.39
C GLU A 16 6.59 11.80 -0.76
N GLN A 17 5.61 12.15 -1.58
CA GLN A 17 4.23 12.32 -1.11
C GLN A 17 3.33 11.26 -1.75
N PRO A 18 2.47 10.59 -0.95
CA PRO A 18 1.48 9.67 -1.47
C PRO A 18 0.47 10.44 -2.33
N THR A 19 0.12 9.86 -3.47
CA THR A 19 -0.80 10.44 -4.46
C THR A 19 -2.00 9.54 -4.72
N ALA A 20 -1.80 8.22 -4.68
CA ALA A 20 -2.84 7.23 -4.82
C ALA A 20 -2.44 5.94 -4.10
N GLU A 21 -3.41 5.07 -3.87
CA GLU A 21 -3.16 3.72 -3.38
C GLU A 21 -3.94 2.67 -4.17
N ARG A 22 -3.38 1.47 -4.28
CA ARG A 22 -4.05 0.31 -4.86
C ARG A 22 -3.90 -0.90 -3.94
N LYS A 23 -5.01 -1.58 -3.67
CA LYS A 23 -4.99 -2.89 -3.01
C LYS A 23 -4.67 -3.96 -4.06
N VAL A 24 -3.69 -4.81 -3.75
CA VAL A 24 -3.31 -5.94 -4.59
C VAL A 24 -3.74 -7.22 -3.92
N ASP A 25 -4.57 -7.99 -4.63
CA ASP A 25 -4.94 -9.34 -4.22
C ASP A 25 -3.76 -10.29 -4.42
N CYS A 26 -3.47 -11.10 -3.41
CA CYS A 26 -2.38 -12.08 -3.48
C CYS A 26 -2.77 -13.45 -4.06
N ASN A 27 -4.04 -13.62 -4.42
CA ASN A 27 -4.63 -14.86 -4.93
C ASN A 27 -4.30 -16.09 -4.07
N ASN A 28 -4.23 -15.91 -2.74
CA ASN A 28 -3.89 -16.97 -1.80
C ASN A 28 -5.11 -17.38 -0.97
N ARG A 29 -5.52 -18.65 -1.08
CA ARG A 29 -6.64 -19.22 -0.31
C ARG A 29 -6.41 -19.22 1.21
N ARG A 30 -5.17 -19.07 1.68
CA ARG A 30 -4.81 -18.92 3.11
C ARG A 30 -4.68 -17.47 3.56
N CYS A 31 -5.09 -16.50 2.75
CA CYS A 31 -5.15 -15.10 3.12
C CYS A 31 -6.61 -14.68 3.26
N ARG A 32 -7.03 -14.31 4.47
CA ARG A 32 -8.43 -13.92 4.74
C ARG A 32 -8.91 -12.77 3.86
N SER A 33 -8.00 -11.87 3.48
CA SER A 33 -8.30 -10.69 2.68
C SER A 33 -8.28 -10.92 1.18
N SER A 34 -7.94 -12.13 0.71
CA SER A 34 -7.92 -12.46 -0.71
C SER A 34 -9.31 -12.84 -1.21
N SER A 35 -9.66 -12.40 -2.41
CA SER A 35 -10.90 -12.72 -3.13
C SER A 35 -11.07 -14.22 -3.38
N VAL A 36 -9.98 -14.99 -3.43
CA VAL A 36 -10.04 -16.45 -3.58
C VAL A 36 -10.15 -17.19 -2.25
N HIS A 37 -10.20 -16.49 -1.11
CA HIS A 37 -10.37 -17.12 0.19
C HIS A 37 -11.79 -17.70 0.32
N PRO A 38 -11.92 -18.98 0.73
CA PRO A 38 -13.23 -19.58 0.91
C PRO A 38 -14.03 -18.88 2.02
N SER A 39 -15.28 -18.52 1.72
CA SER A 39 -16.18 -17.86 2.67
C SER A 39 -16.53 -18.74 3.89
N ASN A 40 -16.43 -20.05 3.75
CA ASN A 40 -16.71 -21.05 4.79
C ASN A 40 -15.45 -21.59 5.49
N CYS A 41 -14.40 -20.77 5.62
CA CYS A 41 -13.15 -21.20 6.26
C CYS A 41 -13.33 -21.43 7.78
N ALA A 42 -13.47 -22.70 8.17
CA ALA A 42 -13.78 -23.11 9.55
C ALA A 42 -12.75 -22.68 10.61
N VAL A 43 -11.46 -22.60 10.24
CA VAL A 43 -10.36 -22.24 11.16
C VAL A 43 -9.55 -21.05 10.65
N CYS A 44 -10.24 -20.08 10.02
CA CYS A 44 -9.61 -18.93 9.37
C CYS A 44 -8.66 -18.19 10.33
N HIS A 45 -9.11 -17.89 11.55
CA HIS A 45 -8.35 -17.11 12.52
C HIS A 45 -7.04 -17.78 12.99
N ALA A 46 -6.96 -19.11 12.91
CA ALA A 46 -5.80 -19.89 13.36
C ALA A 46 -4.82 -20.24 12.23
N THR A 47 -5.33 -20.38 10.99
CA THR A 47 -4.56 -20.97 9.87
C THR A 47 -4.30 -19.99 8.73
N CYS A 48 -5.08 -18.92 8.64
CA CYS A 48 -4.98 -17.94 7.57
C CYS A 48 -4.36 -16.66 8.09
N ALA A 49 -3.67 -15.96 7.21
CA ALA A 49 -3.20 -14.62 7.54
C ALA A 49 -4.38 -13.67 7.68
N GLN A 50 -4.39 -12.95 8.80
CA GLN A 50 -5.46 -12.04 9.20
C GLN A 50 -5.23 -10.61 8.71
N SER A 51 -3.98 -10.27 8.38
CA SER A 51 -3.56 -8.90 8.08
C SER A 51 -3.02 -8.78 6.67
N PHE A 52 -3.14 -7.56 6.13
CA PHE A 52 -2.38 -7.17 4.96
C PHE A 52 -0.88 -7.22 5.27
N GLU A 53 -0.09 -7.52 4.24
CA GLU A 53 1.35 -7.31 4.27
C GLU A 53 1.68 -5.81 4.36
N ARG A 54 2.97 -5.50 4.56
CA ARG A 54 3.46 -4.12 4.56
C ARG A 54 3.07 -3.42 3.24
N ALA A 55 2.70 -2.15 3.35
CA ALA A 55 2.51 -1.30 2.19
C ALA A 55 3.82 -1.20 1.40
N ARG A 56 3.71 -1.19 0.07
CA ARG A 56 4.83 -1.10 -0.86
C ARG A 56 4.82 0.29 -1.48
N PRO A 57 5.79 1.15 -1.16
CA PRO A 57 5.92 2.44 -1.83
C PRO A 57 6.37 2.23 -3.28
N ILE A 58 5.73 2.94 -4.21
CA ILE A 58 6.07 2.94 -5.64
C ILE A 58 6.12 4.39 -6.11
N VAL A 59 7.31 4.85 -6.48
CA VAL A 59 7.45 6.17 -7.11
C VAL A 59 6.94 6.08 -8.54
N THR A 60 5.88 6.82 -8.84
CA THR A 60 5.22 6.83 -10.16
C THR A 60 5.43 8.11 -10.94
N ALA A 61 5.81 9.19 -10.24
CA ALA A 61 6.09 10.47 -10.85
C ALA A 61 7.25 11.17 -10.11
N VAL A 62 7.93 12.06 -10.84
CA VAL A 62 8.94 12.96 -10.28
C VAL A 62 8.49 14.39 -10.55
N GLY A 63 8.35 15.18 -9.49
CA GLY A 63 7.97 16.59 -9.54
C GLY A 63 9.20 17.49 -9.46
N ASN A 64 9.28 18.49 -10.34
CA ASN A 64 10.40 19.44 -10.39
C ASN A 64 10.35 20.50 -9.27
N GLY A 65 9.23 20.62 -8.56
CA GLY A 65 9.05 21.58 -7.48
C GLY A 65 9.38 21.02 -6.10
N LEU A 66 9.25 21.88 -5.09
CA LEU A 66 9.23 21.48 -3.68
C LEU A 66 7.91 20.76 -3.37
N CYS A 67 7.93 19.84 -2.40
CA CYS A 67 6.70 19.24 -1.86
C CYS A 67 5.91 20.29 -1.06
N TYR A 68 4.63 20.02 -0.78
CA TYR A 68 3.74 20.94 -0.06
C TYR A 68 4.36 21.46 1.27
N HIS A 69 4.94 20.56 2.06
CA HIS A 69 5.56 20.92 3.34
C HIS A 69 6.77 21.86 3.17
N CYS A 70 7.66 21.55 2.23
CA CYS A 70 8.83 22.37 1.94
C CYS A 70 8.48 23.72 1.31
N ALA A 71 7.43 23.76 0.49
CA ALA A 71 6.98 24.99 -0.15
C ALA A 71 6.35 25.98 0.87
N HIS A 72 5.73 25.47 1.94
CA HIS A 72 5.03 26.28 2.92
C HIS A 72 5.73 26.38 4.29
N GLY A 73 6.95 25.86 4.43
CA GLY A 73 7.73 25.94 5.67
C GLY A 73 7.10 25.21 6.86
N VAL A 74 6.21 24.25 6.61
CA VAL A 74 5.57 23.45 7.65
C VAL A 74 6.45 22.22 7.88
N ALA A 75 7.34 22.32 8.86
CA ALA A 75 8.23 21.26 9.32
C ALA A 75 7.47 20.17 10.09
#